data_AF-A0A660T345-F1
#
_entry.id   AF-A0A660T345-F1
#
_cell.length_a   1.000
_cell.length_b   1.000
_cell.length_c   1.000
_cell.angle_alpha   90.00
_cell.angle_beta   90.00
_cell.angle_gamma   90.00
#
_symmetry.space_group_name_H-M   'P 1'
#
loop_
_entity.id
_entity.type
_entity.pdbx_description
1 polymer ?
#
loop_
_entity_poly.entity_id
_entity_poly.type
_entity_poly.pdbx_seq_one_letter_code
_entity_poly.pdbx_strand_id
1 'polypeptide(L)' 'MYLSGLAFDWCVYFSAMDSTKLGFETYVIKDLTRSIDLPTGYTLEKENEMKKAGVKIIDSSYF' A
#
# COMPACT_ATOMS: atom_id res chain seq x y z
N MET A 1 -2.37 9.33 7.15
CA MET A 1 -1.40 9.43 6.04
C MET A 1 -2.01 8.75 4.82
N TYR A 2 -1.98 9.42 3.66
CA TYR A 2 -2.46 8.87 2.39
C TYR A 2 -1.27 8.67 1.46
N LEU A 3 -1.14 7.48 0.90
CA LEU A 3 -0.06 7.12 -0.01
C LEU A 3 -0.63 6.76 -1.39
N SER A 4 0.04 7.28 -2.42
CA SER A 4 -0.16 6.97 -3.83
C SER A 4 1.18 7.05 -4.56
N GLY A 5 1.23 6.68 -5.84
CA GLY A 5 2.46 6.68 -6.62
C GLY A 5 2.98 5.27 -6.92
N LEU A 6 4.27 5.16 -7.26
CA LEU A 6 4.88 3.92 -7.75
C LEU A 6 6.11 3.50 -6.93
N ALA A 7 6.38 2.21 -6.76
CA ALA A 7 5.51 1.08 -7.08
C ALA A 7 4.65 0.65 -5.87
N PHE A 8 3.43 0.17 -6.13
CA PHE A 8 2.48 -0.30 -5.11
C PHE A 8 3.13 -1.32 -4.15
N ASP A 9 3.90 -2.24 -4.70
CA ASP A 9 4.53 -3.38 -4.02
C ASP A 9 5.99 -3.15 -3.60
N TRP A 10 6.54 -1.94 -3.79
CA TRP A 10 7.82 -1.52 -3.22
C TRP A 10 7.68 -0.22 -2.43
N CYS A 11 7.95 0.93 -3.05
CA CYS A 11 8.06 2.21 -2.35
C CYS A 11 6.78 2.56 -1.58
N VAL A 12 5.62 2.30 -2.17
CA VAL A 12 4.33 2.53 -1.51
C VAL A 12 4.14 1.55 -0.36
N TYR A 13 4.41 0.26 -0.57
CA TYR A 13 4.36 -0.77 0.47
C TYR A 13 5.26 -0.41 1.67
N PHE A 14 6.55 -0.18 1.47
CA PHE A 14 7.49 0.09 2.57
C PHE A 14 7.11 1.37 3.31
N SER A 15 6.74 2.42 2.58
CA SER A 15 6.30 3.69 3.18
C SER A 15 5.00 3.53 3.99
N ALA A 16 4.05 2.72 3.52
CA ALA A 16 2.81 2.44 4.24
C ALA A 16 3.08 1.64 5.52
N MET A 17 3.95 0.63 5.45
CA MET A 17 4.35 -0.15 6.61
C MET A 17 5.07 0.72 7.67
N ASP A 18 5.96 1.60 7.25
CA ASP A 18 6.66 2.50 8.17
C ASP A 18 5.72 3.58 8.75
N SER A 19 4.81 4.12 7.95
CA SER A 19 3.74 5.01 8.41
C SER A 19 2.91 4.36 9.54
N THR A 20 2.51 3.10 9.36
CA THR A 20 1.78 2.33 10.38
C THR A 20 2.62 2.12 11.63
N LYS A 21 3.91 1.76 11.51
CA LYS A 21 4.82 1.59 12.67
C LYS A 21 4.99 2.87 13.48
N LEU A 22 4.95 4.03 12.81
CA LEU A 22 5.01 5.34 13.46
C LEU A 22 3.68 5.78 14.10
N GLY A 23 2.64 4.95 14.02
CA GLY A 23 1.35 5.19 14.66
C GLY A 23 0.38 6.04 13.83
N PHE A 24 0.66 6.26 12.54
CA PHE A 24 -0.26 6.97 11.68
C PHE A 24 -1.39 6.05 11.19
N GLU A 25 -2.62 6.57 11.16
CA GLU A 25 -3.69 5.94 10.41
C GLU A 25 -3.35 6.01 8.92
N THR A 26 -3.15 4.84 8.29
CA THR A 26 -2.50 4.75 6.98
C THR A 26 -3.46 4.23 5.92
N TYR A 27 -3.53 4.96 4.81
CA TYR A 27 -4.36 4.65 3.65
C TYR A 27 -3.49 4.57 2.39
N VAL A 28 -3.70 3.54 1.57
CA VAL A 28 -3.10 3.42 0.23
C VAL A 28 -4.21 3.54 -0.81
N ILE A 29 -4.04 4.46 -1.76
CA ILE A 29 -5.01 4.73 -2.83
C ILE A 29 -4.66 3.85 -4.04
N LYS A 30 -5.35 2.73 -4.19
CA LYS A 30 -4.97 1.63 -5.09
C LYS A 30 -5.01 2.02 -6.56
N ASP A 31 -6.07 2.68 -7.00
CA ASP A 31 -6.27 3.17 -8.37
C ASP A 31 -5.29 4.28 -8.80
N LEU A 32 -4.59 4.91 -7.84
CA LEU A 32 -3.51 5.87 -8.08
C LEU A 32 -2.10 5.25 -7.93
N THR A 33 -2.00 3.92 -8.00
CA THR A 33 -0.75 3.17 -7.90
C THR A 33 -0.66 2.10 -8.99
N ARG A 34 0.55 1.59 -9.24
CA ARG A 34 0.78 0.42 -10.10
C ARG A 34 1.90 -0.43 -9.52
N SER A 35 1.73 -1.74 -9.60
CA SER A 35 2.73 -2.71 -9.19
C SER A 35 3.75 -3.01 -10.28
N ILE A 36 4.91 -3.52 -9.89
CA ILE A 36 5.83 -4.19 -10.83
C ILE A 36 5.56 -5.71 -10.87
N ASP A 37 5.12 -6.31 -9.76
CA ASP A 37 4.84 -7.74 -9.58
C ASP A 37 6.01 -8.66 -10.00
N LEU A 38 7.17 -8.44 -9.39
CA LEU A 38 8.40 -9.17 -9.66
C LEU A 38 9.08 -9.59 -8.34
N PRO A 39 9.17 -10.90 -8.03
CA PRO A 39 8.66 -12.03 -8.80
C PRO A 39 7.12 -12.02 -8.88
N THR A 40 6.56 -12.78 -9.82
CA THR A 40 5.10 -12.91 -9.97
C THR A 40 4.46 -13.34 -8.66
N GLY A 41 3.41 -12.63 -8.24
CA GLY A 41 2.71 -12.85 -6.97
C GLY A 41 3.21 -11.98 -5.82
N TYR A 42 4.30 -11.24 -5.99
CA TYR A 42 4.83 -10.33 -4.99
C TYR A 42 3.83 -9.23 -4.62
N THR A 43 3.06 -8.73 -5.59
CA THR A 43 2.00 -7.74 -5.31
C THR A 43 0.95 -8.26 -4.34
N LEU A 44 0.50 -9.50 -4.54
CA LEU A 44 -0.54 -10.09 -3.70
C LEU A 44 -0.03 -10.33 -2.27
N GLU A 45 1.22 -10.78 -2.14
CA GLU A 45 1.89 -10.94 -0.85
C GLU A 45 1.93 -9.61 -0.08
N LYS A 46 2.42 -8.54 -0.73
CA LYS A 46 2.58 -7.23 -0.11
C LYS A 46 1.25 -6.54 0.20
N GLU A 47 0.23 -6.75 -0.64
CA GLU A 47 -1.12 -6.29 -0.35
C GLU A 47 -1.69 -6.93 0.93
N ASN A 48 -1.50 -8.25 1.08
CA ASN A 48 -1.98 -8.98 2.25
C ASN A 48 -1.24 -8.57 3.54
N GLU A 49 0.07 -8.33 3.45
CA GLU A 49 0.85 -7.81 4.57
C GLU A 49 0.39 -6.42 5.02
N MET A 50 0.14 -5.50 4.08
CA MET A 50 -0.40 -4.18 4.39
C MET A 50 -1.75 -4.27 5.10
N LYS A 51 -2.68 -5.08 4.58
CA LYS A 51 -4.00 -5.28 5.23
C LYS A 51 -3.85 -5.84 6.64
N LYS A 52 -2.96 -6.82 6.85
CA LYS A 52 -2.67 -7.39 8.18
C LYS A 52 -2.05 -6.38 9.15
N ALA A 53 -1.26 -5.44 8.64
CA ALA A 53 -0.69 -4.35 9.43
C ALA A 53 -1.72 -3.25 9.77
N GLY A 54 -2.94 -3.32 9.23
CA GLY A 54 -3.98 -2.31 9.46
C GLY A 54 -3.97 -1.15 8.47
N VAL A 55 -3.20 -1.25 7.38
CA VAL A 55 -3.28 -0.30 6.26
C VAL A 55 -4.61 -0.48 5.55
N LYS A 56 -5.33 0.63 5.35
CA LYS A 56 -6.60 0.65 4.60
C LYS A 56 -6.31 0.88 3.12
N ILE A 57 -6.63 -0.09 2.28
CA ILE A 57 -6.48 0.03 0.83
C ILE A 57 -7.84 0.44 0.26
N ILE A 58 -7.88 1.62 -0.37
CA ILE A 58 -9.09 2.28 -0.87
C ILE A 58 -8.87 2.74 -2.31
N ASP A 59 -9.94 3.09 -3.00
CA ASP A 59 -9.87 3.81 -4.29
C ASP A 59 -10.09 5.31 -4.09
N SER A 60 -9.70 6.12 -5.06
CA SER A 60 -9.84 7.58 -5.03
C SER A 60 -11.30 8.05 -4.97
N SER A 61 -12.27 7.18 -5.22
CA SER A 61 -13.72 7.43 -5.04
C SER A 61 -14.21 7.31 -3.59
N TYR A 62 -13.35 6.92 -2.65
CA TYR A 62 -13.68 6.83 -1.23
C TYR A 62 -13.83 8.20 -0.54
N PHE A 63 -13.37 9.26 -1.20
CA PHE A 63 -13.50 10.65 -0.76
C PHE A 63 -14.77 11.29 -1.32
#